data_AF-A0A1G7FVQ4-F1
#
_entry.id   AF-A0A1G7FVQ4-F1
#
_cell.length_a   1.000
_cell.length_b   1.000
_cell.length_c   1.000
_cell.angle_alpha   90.00
_cell.angle_beta   90.00
_cell.angle_gamma   90.00
#
_symmetry.space_group_name_H-M   'P 1'
#
loop_
_entity.id
_entity.type
_entity.pdbx_description
1 polymer ?
#
loop_
_entity_poly.entity_id
_entity_poly.type
_entity_poly.pdbx_seq_one_letter_code
_entity_poly.pdbx_strand_id
1 'polypeptide(L)'
;MDGVIGLKAIDSKFAFLGYIESAALDESVNDTRTDFSLSEDEIESIVDQAKERVKEFLAPELAEIREKQTGIVSALRIEHPRFLSIQGTDAEVAETLHYGTNRKEDIFVEMSRQSLRQYERRKNAFKRSIEKKLPDVEAKAKEYVAELKQESVSSLAEYVMKRKLVLDVFEESLKFKPNTDQDSEYEDVLHDIICPLKSTSSDLDYDDHNLWIVDDRLAFYSYFNSDTRMEKQVSDPTHPKDRPDVSIFDLGLGFENEDKSSPITIVEFKRPKIDNYTLEKNPITQVRKYVEDMRKSGEAIKYDGTPIRSIEETTPFMCHIIADITPKLRDVMKALGNFHRKAGSNTYYSWDASYSIFIEVSSFKDVLESAKSRNRAFFERIGISV
;
A
#
# COMPACT_ATOMS: atom_id res chain seq x y z
N MET A 1 27.05 12.27 -30.49
CA MET A 1 27.27 10.96 -29.83
C MET A 1 25.90 10.36 -29.64
N ASP A 2 25.52 9.48 -30.56
CA ASP A 2 24.25 8.79 -30.49
C ASP A 2 24.23 8.04 -29.15
N GLY A 3 23.25 8.32 -28.30
CA GLY A 3 23.16 7.72 -26.96
C GLY A 3 23.06 6.20 -27.00
N VAL A 4 22.86 5.63 -28.20
CA VAL A 4 22.54 4.24 -28.59
C VAL A 4 23.27 3.15 -27.80
N ILE A 5 24.52 3.38 -27.42
CA ILE A 5 25.35 2.35 -26.77
C ILE A 5 25.36 2.52 -25.25
N GLY A 6 24.95 3.68 -24.71
CA GLY A 6 24.77 3.90 -23.26
C GLY A 6 26.04 3.83 -22.40
N LEU A 7 27.18 3.49 -22.99
CA LEU A 7 28.48 3.41 -22.35
C LEU A 7 29.05 4.82 -22.09
N LYS A 8 29.36 5.11 -20.82
CA LYS A 8 30.04 6.35 -20.44
C LYS A 8 31.56 6.24 -20.59
N ALA A 9 32.14 5.13 -20.14
CA ALA A 9 33.57 4.83 -20.25
C ALA A 9 33.78 3.31 -20.10
N ILE A 10 34.73 2.77 -20.86
CA ILE A 10 35.23 1.40 -20.70
C ILE A 10 36.22 1.39 -19.51
N ASP A 11 36.08 0.43 -18.60
CA ASP A 11 36.84 0.34 -17.34
C ASP A 11 36.85 1.64 -16.50
N SER A 12 35.82 2.47 -16.64
CA SER A 12 35.73 3.82 -16.05
C SER A 12 36.88 4.77 -16.42
N LYS A 13 37.67 4.46 -17.45
CA LYS A 13 38.91 5.18 -17.81
C LYS A 13 39.04 5.50 -19.30
N PHE A 14 38.46 4.70 -20.17
CA PHE A 14 38.69 4.79 -21.61
C PHE A 14 37.42 5.19 -22.36
N ALA A 15 37.58 6.01 -23.40
CA ALA A 15 36.53 6.30 -24.36
C ALA A 15 36.69 5.39 -25.59
N PHE A 16 35.59 4.88 -26.11
CA PHE A 16 35.58 4.14 -27.36
C PHE A 16 35.29 5.10 -28.52
N LEU A 17 36.19 5.12 -29.51
CA LEU A 17 35.97 5.81 -30.78
C LEU A 17 36.04 4.77 -31.90
N GLY A 18 34.92 4.58 -32.60
CA GLY A 18 34.86 3.78 -33.82
C GLY A 18 35.04 4.67 -35.04
N TYR A 19 35.92 4.27 -35.95
CA TYR A 19 36.10 4.91 -37.25
C TYR A 19 35.68 3.92 -38.34
N ILE A 20 34.99 4.42 -39.36
CA ILE A 20 34.61 3.64 -40.54
C ILE A 20 35.45 4.13 -41.70
N GLU A 21 36.22 3.23 -42.29
CA GLU A 21 37.09 3.53 -43.42
C GLU A 21 36.72 2.61 -44.59
N SER A 22 36.58 3.19 -45.79
CA SER A 22 36.45 2.41 -47.01
C SER A 22 36.85 3.24 -48.23
N ALA A 23 37.33 2.58 -49.28
CA ALA A 23 37.63 3.25 -50.55
C ALA A 23 36.39 3.92 -51.15
N ALA A 24 35.20 3.33 -50.97
CA ALA A 24 33.95 3.90 -51.45
C ALA A 24 33.58 5.21 -50.73
N LEU A 25 33.91 5.33 -49.43
CA LEU A 25 33.74 6.58 -48.68
C LEU A 25 34.74 7.65 -49.15
N ASP A 26 35.97 7.27 -49.46
CA ASP A 26 36.98 8.20 -49.99
C ASP A 26 36.60 8.79 -51.35
N GLU A 27 35.88 8.04 -52.18
CA GLU A 27 35.41 8.46 -53.50
C GLU A 27 34.12 9.29 -53.44
N SER A 28 33.36 9.20 -52.34
CA SER A 28 32.08 9.88 -52.20
C SER A 28 32.17 11.26 -51.55
N VAL A 29 33.35 11.80 -51.27
CA VAL A 29 33.52 13.14 -50.66
C VAL A 29 33.30 14.29 -51.65
N ASN A 30 32.88 15.45 -51.14
CA ASN A 30 32.81 16.68 -51.95
C ASN A 30 34.21 17.25 -52.28
N ASP A 31 34.29 18.21 -53.21
CA ASP A 31 35.57 18.81 -53.66
C ASP A 31 36.41 19.41 -52.53
N THR A 32 35.75 19.92 -51.47
CA THR A 32 36.42 20.49 -50.29
C THR A 32 36.78 19.45 -49.23
N ARG A 33 36.40 18.18 -49.41
CA ARG A 33 36.56 17.05 -48.48
C ARG A 33 36.05 17.35 -47.06
N THR A 34 34.96 18.10 -46.97
CA THR A 34 34.32 18.44 -45.69
C THR A 34 33.07 17.63 -45.41
N ASP A 35 32.50 16.99 -46.44
CA ASP A 35 31.26 16.23 -46.32
C ASP A 35 31.18 15.10 -47.36
N PHE A 36 30.33 14.11 -47.12
CA PHE A 36 30.05 13.02 -48.05
C PHE A 36 28.86 13.38 -48.96
N SER A 37 29.02 13.13 -50.24
CA SER A 37 28.00 13.21 -51.29
C SER A 37 27.17 11.91 -51.35
N LEU A 38 26.76 11.40 -50.18
CA LEU A 38 25.89 10.24 -50.02
C LEU A 38 24.48 10.70 -49.67
N SER A 39 23.47 9.89 -50.00
CA SER A 39 22.11 10.13 -49.52
C SER A 39 21.98 9.85 -48.02
N GLU A 40 20.98 10.45 -47.36
CA GLU A 40 20.71 10.21 -45.94
C GLU A 40 20.46 8.72 -45.66
N ASP A 41 19.71 8.02 -46.53
CA ASP A 41 19.41 6.59 -46.41
C ASP A 41 20.68 5.71 -46.46
N GLU A 42 21.66 6.08 -47.30
CA GLU A 42 22.95 5.36 -47.39
C GLU A 42 23.79 5.57 -46.13
N ILE A 43 23.82 6.79 -45.60
CA ILE A 43 24.53 7.11 -44.35
C ILE A 43 23.88 6.35 -43.18
N GLU A 44 22.55 6.33 -43.09
CA GLU A 44 21.82 5.61 -42.04
C GLU A 44 22.13 4.10 -42.08
N SER A 45 22.12 3.49 -43.26
CA SER A 45 22.47 2.08 -43.45
C SER A 45 23.91 1.75 -43.02
N ILE A 46 24.88 2.62 -43.34
CA ILE A 46 26.28 2.45 -42.92
C ILE A 46 26.39 2.55 -41.40
N VAL A 47 25.72 3.53 -40.79
CA VAL A 47 25.73 3.75 -39.34
C VAL A 47 25.10 2.56 -38.60
N ASP A 48 24.01 2.00 -39.11
CA ASP A 48 23.34 0.85 -38.49
C ASP A 48 24.20 -0.42 -38.53
N GLN A 49 24.85 -0.70 -39.67
CA GLN A 49 25.80 -1.82 -39.77
C GLN A 49 26.99 -1.63 -38.84
N ALA A 50 27.50 -0.39 -38.73
CA ALA A 50 28.59 -0.09 -37.80
C ALA A 50 28.15 -0.28 -36.34
N LYS A 51 26.94 0.13 -35.97
CA LYS A 51 26.36 -0.09 -34.64
C LYS A 51 26.30 -1.59 -34.30
N GLU A 52 25.93 -2.46 -35.24
CA GLU A 52 25.95 -3.91 -35.03
C GLU A 52 27.35 -4.43 -34.71
N ARG A 53 28.36 -4.05 -35.50
CA ARG A 53 29.76 -4.46 -35.26
C ARG A 53 30.31 -3.92 -33.94
N VAL A 54 29.94 -2.71 -33.57
CA VAL A 54 30.35 -2.14 -32.28
C VAL A 54 29.72 -2.90 -31.12
N LYS A 55 28.45 -3.34 -31.23
CA LYS A 55 27.80 -4.18 -30.22
C LYS A 55 28.49 -5.54 -30.08
N GLU A 56 28.91 -6.15 -31.19
CA GLU A 56 29.69 -7.39 -31.16
C GLU A 56 31.04 -7.21 -30.47
N PHE A 57 31.75 -6.12 -30.80
CA PHE A 57 33.07 -5.84 -30.21
C PHE A 57 32.99 -5.53 -28.71
N LEU A 58 32.00 -4.75 -28.29
CA LEU A 58 31.78 -4.33 -26.90
C LEU A 58 30.85 -5.30 -26.14
N ALA A 59 30.63 -6.51 -26.64
CA ALA A 59 29.75 -7.48 -26.02
C ALA A 59 30.07 -7.74 -24.53
N PRO A 60 31.35 -7.83 -24.09
CA PRO A 60 31.69 -7.99 -22.68
C PRO A 60 31.21 -6.81 -21.80
N GLU A 61 31.49 -5.58 -22.24
CA GLU A 61 31.12 -4.36 -21.49
C GLU A 61 29.60 -4.13 -21.50
N LEU A 62 28.94 -4.46 -22.61
CA LEU A 62 27.48 -4.38 -22.72
C LEU A 62 26.79 -5.44 -21.84
N ALA A 63 27.40 -6.61 -21.64
CA ALA A 63 26.87 -7.65 -20.74
C ALA A 63 26.82 -7.17 -19.28
N GLU A 64 27.81 -6.41 -18.81
CA GLU A 64 27.78 -5.82 -17.46
C GLU A 64 26.62 -4.84 -17.30
N ILE A 65 26.34 -4.03 -18.34
CA ILE A 65 25.19 -3.13 -18.37
C ILE A 65 23.89 -3.94 -18.30
N ARG A 66 23.78 -5.03 -19.07
CA ARG A 66 22.60 -5.92 -19.06
C ARG A 66 22.37 -6.59 -17.72
N GLU A 67 23.43 -7.08 -17.08
CA GLU A 67 23.33 -7.68 -15.74
C GLU A 67 22.80 -6.66 -14.73
N LYS A 68 23.34 -5.44 -14.76
CA LYS A 68 22.85 -4.34 -13.91
C LYS A 68 21.39 -3.99 -14.20
N GLN A 69 21.01 -3.85 -15.46
CA GLN A 69 19.62 -3.58 -15.85
C GLN A 69 18.68 -4.69 -15.38
N THR A 70 19.08 -5.95 -15.55
CA THR A 70 18.34 -7.13 -15.07
C THR A 70 18.14 -7.10 -13.56
N GLY A 71 19.19 -6.79 -12.80
CA GLY A 71 19.10 -6.64 -11.34
C GLY A 71 18.14 -5.52 -10.91
N ILE A 72 18.14 -4.39 -11.63
CA ILE A 72 17.19 -3.29 -11.36
C ILE A 72 15.76 -3.70 -11.71
N VAL A 73 15.53 -4.36 -12.85
CA VAL A 73 14.21 -4.88 -13.25
C VAL A 73 13.67 -5.85 -12.20
N SER A 74 14.52 -6.76 -11.71
CA SER A 74 14.16 -7.72 -10.67
C SER A 74 13.75 -7.02 -9.36
N ALA A 75 14.57 -6.06 -8.89
CA ALA A 75 14.26 -5.26 -7.71
C ALA A 75 12.94 -4.49 -7.88
N LEU A 76 12.71 -3.89 -9.05
CA LEU A 76 11.47 -3.17 -9.34
C LEU A 76 10.25 -4.08 -9.40
N ARG A 77 10.37 -5.32 -9.89
CA ARG A 77 9.27 -6.31 -9.88
C ARG A 77 8.91 -6.77 -8.46
N ILE A 78 9.90 -6.83 -7.56
CA ILE A 78 9.68 -7.13 -6.13
C ILE A 78 9.01 -5.95 -5.44
N GLU A 79 9.55 -4.74 -5.60
CA GLU A 79 9.04 -3.52 -4.96
C GLU A 79 7.67 -3.11 -5.51
N HIS A 80 7.45 -3.29 -6.81
CA HIS A 80 6.24 -2.94 -7.53
C HIS A 80 5.70 -4.16 -8.31
N PRO A 81 4.97 -5.06 -7.64
CA PRO A 81 4.42 -6.27 -8.26
C PRO A 81 3.51 -6.03 -9.46
N ARG A 82 3.02 -4.78 -9.69
CA ARG A 82 2.37 -4.37 -10.94
C ARG A 82 3.19 -4.67 -12.19
N PHE A 83 4.51 -4.74 -12.08
CA PHE A 83 5.38 -5.05 -13.21
C PHE A 83 5.49 -6.55 -13.52
N LEU A 84 4.94 -7.43 -12.67
CA LEU A 84 4.80 -8.85 -12.97
C LEU A 84 3.83 -9.09 -14.15
N SER A 85 2.96 -8.13 -14.46
CA SER A 85 2.08 -8.21 -15.64
C SER A 85 2.84 -8.03 -16.96
N ILE A 86 4.07 -7.52 -16.93
CA ILE A 86 4.92 -7.42 -18.12
C ILE A 86 5.40 -8.84 -18.44
N GLN A 87 5.07 -9.37 -19.61
CA GLN A 87 5.49 -10.70 -20.03
C GLN A 87 7.02 -10.81 -20.18
N GLY A 88 7.55 -11.99 -19.87
CA GLY A 88 8.98 -12.32 -20.00
C GLY A 88 9.73 -12.34 -18.66
N THR A 89 10.87 -13.00 -18.66
CA THR A 89 11.86 -13.02 -17.56
C THR A 89 12.48 -11.64 -17.36
N ASP A 90 13.12 -11.42 -16.20
CA ASP A 90 13.77 -10.14 -15.90
C ASP A 90 14.83 -9.77 -16.95
N ALA A 91 15.56 -10.77 -17.47
CA ALA A 91 16.54 -10.61 -18.54
C ALA A 91 15.90 -10.23 -19.88
N GLU A 92 14.80 -10.90 -20.26
CA GLU A 92 14.07 -10.57 -21.50
C GLU A 92 13.50 -9.14 -21.46
N VAL A 93 13.00 -8.69 -20.31
CA VAL A 93 12.56 -7.30 -20.15
C VAL A 93 13.74 -6.33 -20.23
N ALA A 94 14.87 -6.65 -19.59
CA ALA A 94 16.07 -5.84 -19.66
C ALA A 94 16.61 -5.70 -21.10
N GLU A 95 16.49 -6.73 -21.95
CA GLU A 95 16.89 -6.65 -23.36
C GLU A 95 16.08 -5.63 -24.17
N THR A 96 14.82 -5.37 -23.79
CA THR A 96 14.01 -4.33 -24.43
C THR A 96 14.43 -2.92 -24.03
N LEU A 97 15.22 -2.78 -22.97
CA LEU A 97 15.71 -1.48 -22.51
C LEU A 97 16.89 -1.02 -23.35
N HIS A 98 16.89 0.28 -23.59
CA HIS A 98 18.02 0.96 -24.19
C HIS A 98 19.25 0.91 -23.25
N TYR A 99 20.46 0.70 -23.77
CA TYR A 99 21.68 0.57 -22.95
C TYR A 99 21.99 1.81 -22.10
N GLY A 100 21.52 2.99 -22.51
CA GLY A 100 21.64 4.23 -21.73
C GLY A 100 20.72 4.32 -20.52
N THR A 101 19.68 3.49 -20.44
CA THR A 101 18.67 3.50 -19.38
C THR A 101 19.18 2.70 -18.18
N ASN A 102 19.98 3.36 -17.35
CA ASN A 102 20.73 2.69 -16.26
C ASN A 102 20.37 3.18 -14.85
N ARG A 103 19.51 4.20 -14.73
CA ARG A 103 19.00 4.68 -13.45
C ARG A 103 17.70 3.94 -13.14
N LYS A 104 17.49 3.63 -11.86
CA LYS A 104 16.27 2.96 -11.39
C LYS A 104 15.00 3.69 -11.80
N GLU A 105 14.99 5.02 -11.71
CA GLU A 105 13.87 5.87 -12.11
C GLU A 105 13.56 5.78 -13.61
N ASP A 106 14.59 5.83 -14.47
CA ASP A 106 14.41 5.74 -15.93
C ASP A 106 13.85 4.36 -16.33
N ILE A 107 14.36 3.29 -15.70
CA ILE A 107 13.86 1.92 -15.93
C ILE A 107 12.41 1.79 -15.42
N PHE A 108 12.10 2.35 -14.25
CA PHE A 108 10.74 2.38 -13.72
C PHE A 108 9.76 3.06 -14.69
N VAL A 109 10.15 4.20 -15.27
CA VAL A 109 9.34 4.92 -16.25
C VAL A 109 9.10 4.07 -17.50
N GLU A 110 10.13 3.39 -18.03
CA GLU A 110 9.94 2.54 -19.20
C GLU A 110 9.09 1.30 -18.92
N MET A 111 9.29 0.65 -17.77
CA MET A 111 8.43 -0.47 -17.35
C MET A 111 6.98 -0.01 -17.15
N SER A 112 6.77 1.19 -16.62
CA SER A 112 5.43 1.79 -16.49
C SER A 112 4.77 2.03 -17.85
N ARG A 113 5.52 2.57 -18.82
CA ARG A 113 5.04 2.75 -20.20
C ARG A 113 4.71 1.41 -20.86
N GLN A 114 5.57 0.41 -20.69
CA GLN A 114 5.36 -0.93 -21.26
C GLN A 114 4.12 -1.59 -20.65
N SER A 115 3.96 -1.51 -19.33
CA SER A 115 2.78 -2.03 -18.63
C SER A 115 1.49 -1.37 -19.14
N LEU A 116 1.46 -0.03 -19.23
CA LEU A 116 0.32 0.70 -19.77
C LEU A 116 0.00 0.31 -21.22
N ARG A 117 1.01 0.24 -22.08
CA ARG A 117 0.82 -0.16 -23.50
C ARG A 117 0.26 -1.57 -23.62
N GLN A 118 0.72 -2.51 -22.79
CA GLN A 118 0.17 -3.87 -22.79
C GLN A 118 -1.29 -3.87 -22.31
N TYR A 119 -1.59 -3.12 -21.24
CA TYR A 119 -2.96 -2.95 -20.76
C TYR A 119 -3.90 -2.39 -21.85
N GLU A 120 -3.50 -1.31 -22.53
CA GLU A 120 -4.30 -0.70 -23.59
C GLU A 120 -4.47 -1.62 -24.80
N ARG A 121 -3.42 -2.34 -25.22
CA ARG A 121 -3.50 -3.34 -26.29
C ARG A 121 -4.51 -4.43 -25.94
N ARG A 122 -4.48 -4.96 -24.71
CA ARG A 122 -5.44 -5.96 -24.21
C ARG A 122 -6.87 -5.43 -24.19
N LYS A 123 -7.07 -4.25 -23.60
CA LYS A 123 -8.38 -3.58 -23.53
C LYS A 123 -8.99 -3.36 -24.91
N ASN A 124 -8.19 -2.92 -25.87
CA ASN A 124 -8.63 -2.69 -27.24
C ASN A 124 -8.87 -4.00 -28.02
N ALA A 125 -8.07 -5.04 -27.79
CA ALA A 125 -8.30 -6.38 -28.36
C ALA A 125 -9.65 -6.96 -27.89
N PHE A 126 -9.98 -6.80 -26.60
CA PHE A 126 -11.26 -7.21 -26.04
C PHE A 126 -12.44 -6.47 -26.68
N LYS A 127 -12.41 -5.13 -26.74
CA LYS A 127 -13.45 -4.34 -27.41
C LYS A 127 -13.71 -4.80 -28.85
N ARG A 128 -12.64 -5.03 -29.62
CA ARG A 128 -12.73 -5.53 -31.01
C ARG A 128 -13.29 -6.95 -31.09
N SER A 129 -13.04 -7.79 -30.08
CA SER A 129 -13.57 -9.17 -30.02
C SER A 129 -15.07 -9.23 -29.70
N ILE A 130 -15.60 -8.23 -29.00
CA ILE A 130 -17.05 -8.08 -28.76
C ILE A 130 -17.78 -7.57 -30.02
N GLU A 131 -17.16 -6.65 -30.77
CA GLU A 131 -17.75 -6.06 -31.98
C GLU A 131 -17.82 -7.05 -33.15
N LYS A 132 -16.79 -7.89 -33.32
CA LYS A 132 -16.82 -8.99 -34.29
C LYS A 132 -17.38 -10.22 -33.59
N LYS A 133 -18.65 -10.57 -33.82
CA LYS A 133 -19.27 -11.86 -33.43
C LYS A 133 -18.46 -13.06 -33.98
N LEU A 134 -17.31 -13.34 -33.39
CA LEU A 134 -16.39 -14.40 -33.78
C LEU A 134 -16.90 -15.73 -33.23
N PRO A 135 -16.73 -16.86 -33.94
CA PRO A 135 -17.31 -18.15 -33.55
C PRO A 135 -16.77 -18.77 -32.26
N ASP A 136 -15.81 -18.13 -31.60
CA ASP A 136 -15.11 -18.68 -30.43
C ASP A 136 -14.95 -17.65 -29.31
N VAL A 137 -16.08 -17.03 -28.96
CA VAL A 137 -16.17 -16.09 -27.82
C VAL A 137 -15.76 -16.78 -26.52
N GLU A 138 -16.01 -18.09 -26.38
CA GLU A 138 -15.77 -18.83 -25.13
C GLU A 138 -14.28 -19.11 -24.89
N ALA A 139 -13.50 -19.52 -25.90
CA ALA A 139 -12.05 -19.71 -25.74
C ALA A 139 -11.34 -18.38 -25.48
N LYS A 140 -11.70 -17.31 -26.22
CA LYS A 140 -11.14 -15.97 -25.98
C LYS A 140 -11.56 -15.37 -24.65
N ALA A 141 -12.78 -15.64 -24.17
CA ALA A 141 -13.21 -15.24 -22.84
C ALA A 141 -12.41 -15.99 -21.75
N LYS A 142 -12.12 -17.29 -21.94
CA LYS A 142 -11.28 -18.05 -21.00
C LYS A 142 -9.84 -17.54 -20.95
N GLU A 143 -9.24 -17.25 -22.10
CA GLU A 143 -7.91 -16.64 -22.20
C GLU A 143 -7.89 -15.28 -21.50
N TYR A 144 -8.87 -14.42 -21.78
CA TYR A 144 -9.00 -13.12 -21.13
C TYR A 144 -9.24 -13.21 -19.62
N VAL A 145 -10.05 -14.16 -19.15
CA VAL A 145 -10.26 -14.40 -17.71
C VAL A 145 -8.97 -14.89 -17.05
N ALA A 146 -8.16 -15.70 -17.73
CA ALA A 146 -6.85 -16.14 -17.22
C ALA A 146 -5.86 -14.96 -17.14
N GLU A 147 -5.87 -14.06 -18.12
CA GLU A 147 -5.03 -12.85 -18.12
C GLU A 147 -5.49 -11.80 -17.11
N LEU A 148 -6.81 -11.57 -16.97
CA LEU A 148 -7.38 -10.75 -15.90
C LEU A 148 -7.02 -11.31 -14.53
N LYS A 149 -6.99 -12.65 -14.38
CA LYS A 149 -6.49 -13.28 -13.15
C LYS A 149 -5.03 -12.94 -12.90
N GLN A 150 -4.16 -12.94 -13.92
CA GLN A 150 -2.77 -12.49 -13.73
C GLN A 150 -2.67 -11.00 -13.36
N GLU A 151 -3.44 -10.12 -13.99
CA GLU A 151 -3.42 -8.67 -13.72
C GLU A 151 -4.01 -8.31 -12.35
N SER A 152 -5.11 -8.97 -11.96
CA SER A 152 -5.68 -8.87 -10.62
C SER A 152 -4.76 -9.45 -9.55
N VAL A 153 -4.03 -10.53 -9.84
CA VAL A 153 -2.97 -11.04 -8.95
C VAL A 153 -1.85 -10.01 -8.81
N SER A 154 -1.47 -9.32 -9.88
CA SER A 154 -0.43 -8.29 -9.88
C SER A 154 -0.84 -7.03 -9.09
N SER A 155 -2.09 -6.58 -9.26
CA SER A 155 -2.66 -5.46 -8.48
C SER A 155 -2.86 -5.83 -7.02
N LEU A 156 -3.34 -7.05 -6.75
CA LEU A 156 -3.45 -7.58 -5.38
C LEU A 156 -2.08 -7.73 -4.73
N ALA A 157 -1.07 -8.17 -5.49
CA ALA A 157 0.29 -8.27 -4.98
C ALA A 157 0.85 -6.91 -4.58
N GLU A 158 0.56 -5.86 -5.36
CA GLU A 158 0.93 -4.49 -4.98
C GLU A 158 0.21 -4.02 -3.72
N TYR A 159 -1.10 -4.28 -3.61
CA TYR A 159 -1.86 -3.97 -2.39
C TYR A 159 -1.29 -4.67 -1.16
N VAL A 160 -0.95 -5.96 -1.30
CA VAL A 160 -0.34 -6.76 -0.23
C VAL A 160 1.07 -6.25 0.09
N MET A 161 1.86 -5.82 -0.90
CA MET A 161 3.15 -5.18 -0.66
C MET A 161 3.03 -3.88 0.12
N LYS A 162 2.07 -3.00 -0.23
CA LYS A 162 1.78 -1.76 0.53
C LYS A 162 1.46 -2.11 1.99
N ARG A 163 0.60 -3.11 2.23
CA ARG A 163 0.30 -3.59 3.59
C ARG A 163 1.55 -4.07 4.33
N LYS A 164 2.44 -4.81 3.68
CA LYS A 164 3.72 -5.24 4.30
C LYS A 164 4.57 -4.05 4.72
N LEU A 165 4.77 -3.08 3.83
CA LEU A 165 5.57 -1.88 4.12
C LEU A 165 5.02 -1.10 5.32
N VAL A 166 3.70 -0.96 5.42
CA VAL A 166 3.06 -0.34 6.59
C VAL A 166 3.35 -1.13 7.86
N LEU A 167 3.25 -2.46 7.84
CA LEU A 167 3.58 -3.29 9.01
C LEU A 167 5.05 -3.19 9.42
N ASP A 168 5.96 -3.07 8.45
CA ASP A 168 7.39 -2.92 8.70
C ASP A 168 7.69 -1.55 9.34
N VAL A 169 7.06 -0.48 8.86
CA VAL A 169 7.13 0.87 9.47
C VAL A 169 6.55 0.86 10.89
N PHE A 170 5.40 0.20 11.08
CA PHE A 170 4.75 0.09 12.38
C PHE A 170 5.63 -0.70 13.37
N GLU A 171 6.24 -1.81 12.95
CA GLU A 171 7.17 -2.59 13.76
C GLU A 171 8.41 -1.79 14.16
N GLU A 172 9.00 -1.03 13.23
CA GLU A 172 10.15 -0.18 13.52
C GLU A 172 9.79 0.93 14.53
N SER A 173 8.60 1.52 14.39
CA SER A 173 8.10 2.56 15.29
C SER A 173 7.95 2.05 16.72
N LEU A 174 7.56 0.79 16.92
CA LEU A 174 7.46 0.16 18.24
C LEU A 174 8.82 -0.04 18.94
N LYS A 175 9.92 -0.07 18.19
CA LYS A 175 11.28 -0.19 18.77
C LYS A 175 11.76 1.12 19.37
N PHE A 176 11.17 2.25 19.00
CA PHE A 176 11.55 3.56 19.49
C PHE A 176 11.37 3.63 21.02
N LYS A 177 12.30 4.30 21.69
CA LYS A 177 12.23 4.61 23.12
C LYS A 177 12.14 6.12 23.24
N PRO A 178 11.03 6.69 23.74
CA PRO A 178 10.92 8.13 23.89
C PRO A 178 11.99 8.63 24.86
N ASN A 179 12.63 9.76 24.52
CA ASN A 179 13.37 10.55 25.49
C ASN A 179 12.34 11.25 26.39
N THR A 180 12.64 11.34 27.68
CA THR A 180 11.74 11.65 28.82
C THR A 180 10.89 12.93 28.74
N ASP A 181 11.04 13.77 27.70
CA ASP A 181 10.33 15.06 27.58
C ASP A 181 9.27 15.09 26.46
N GLN A 182 9.16 14.06 25.60
CA GLN A 182 8.20 13.99 24.48
C GLN A 182 7.23 12.81 24.61
N ASP A 183 6.53 12.84 25.74
CA ASP A 183 5.70 11.74 26.20
C ASP A 183 4.44 11.53 25.34
N SER A 184 3.69 12.59 24.99
CA SER A 184 2.46 12.48 24.19
C SER A 184 2.71 12.09 22.73
N GLU A 185 3.85 12.49 22.17
CA GLU A 185 4.16 12.32 20.75
C GLU A 185 4.27 10.84 20.34
N TYR A 186 4.64 9.95 21.26
CA TYR A 186 4.79 8.52 20.94
C TYR A 186 3.46 7.80 20.69
N GLU A 187 2.41 8.17 21.41
CA GLU A 187 1.06 7.65 21.15
C GLU A 187 0.52 8.20 19.83
N ASP A 188 0.69 9.51 19.62
CA ASP A 188 0.28 10.20 18.40
C ASP A 188 0.92 9.58 17.16
N VAL A 189 2.21 9.24 17.19
CA VAL A 189 2.92 8.58 16.07
C VAL A 189 2.34 7.20 15.78
N LEU A 190 2.09 6.38 16.80
CA LEU A 190 1.55 5.03 16.60
C LEU A 190 0.08 5.06 16.15
N HIS A 191 -0.69 6.02 16.64
CA HIS A 191 -2.05 6.30 16.17
C HIS A 191 -2.00 6.70 14.70
N ASP A 192 -1.20 7.70 14.32
CA ASP A 192 -1.14 8.25 12.95
C ASP A 192 -0.79 7.20 11.89
N ILE A 193 0.08 6.23 12.23
CA ILE A 193 0.37 5.07 11.36
C ILE A 193 -0.88 4.23 11.08
N ILE A 194 -1.75 4.04 12.09
CA ILE A 194 -2.98 3.27 11.98
C ILE A 194 -4.12 4.11 11.37
N CYS A 195 -4.25 5.36 11.75
CA CYS A 195 -5.28 6.28 11.28
C CYS A 195 -4.81 7.74 11.46
N PRO A 196 -4.85 8.59 10.41
CA PRO A 196 -4.38 9.96 10.52
C PRO A 196 -5.12 10.76 11.60
N LEU A 197 -4.40 11.56 12.39
CA LEU A 197 -5.01 12.36 13.47
C LEU A 197 -5.88 13.50 12.92
N LYS A 198 -6.94 13.86 13.68
CA LYS A 198 -7.85 14.99 13.40
C LYS A 198 -8.49 14.95 12.02
N SER A 199 -8.81 13.75 11.57
CA SER A 199 -9.33 13.49 10.24
C SER A 199 -10.72 12.88 10.30
N THR A 200 -11.50 13.10 9.24
CA THR A 200 -12.79 12.44 9.02
C THR A 200 -12.80 11.79 7.64
N SER A 201 -13.75 10.89 7.37
CA SER A 201 -13.80 10.22 6.06
C SER A 201 -14.16 11.13 4.87
N SER A 202 -14.52 12.39 5.09
CA SER A 202 -14.62 13.39 4.00
C SER A 202 -13.27 13.94 3.56
N ASP A 203 -12.25 13.80 4.42
CA ASP A 203 -10.91 14.33 4.19
C ASP A 203 -9.92 13.26 3.70
N LEU A 204 -10.33 11.97 3.74
CA LEU A 204 -9.48 10.81 3.53
C LEU A 204 -10.10 9.81 2.55
N ASP A 205 -9.32 9.35 1.57
CA ASP A 205 -9.64 8.24 0.69
C ASP A 205 -9.49 6.89 1.41
N TYR A 206 -10.06 5.81 0.84
CA TYR A 206 -9.94 4.43 1.33
C TYR A 206 -8.49 4.01 1.61
N ASP A 207 -7.53 4.58 0.88
CA ASP A 207 -6.11 4.27 0.96
C ASP A 207 -5.33 5.04 2.03
N ASP A 208 -5.99 5.95 2.75
CA ASP A 208 -5.35 6.92 3.66
C ASP A 208 -5.37 6.48 5.14
N HIS A 209 -5.94 5.31 5.46
CA HIS A 209 -5.87 4.74 6.81
C HIS A 209 -5.48 3.26 6.79
N ASN A 210 -4.97 2.77 7.92
CA ASN A 210 -4.53 1.40 8.11
C ASN A 210 -5.29 0.68 9.23
N LEU A 211 -6.55 1.05 9.49
CA LEU A 211 -7.42 0.42 10.49
C LEU A 211 -7.53 -1.12 10.35
N TRP A 212 -7.29 -1.66 9.15
CA TRP A 212 -7.18 -3.10 8.91
C TRP A 212 -6.11 -3.80 9.77
N ILE A 213 -5.12 -3.05 10.28
CA ILE A 213 -4.13 -3.50 11.26
C ILE A 213 -4.81 -3.94 12.57
N VAL A 214 -5.86 -3.26 13.00
CA VAL A 214 -6.64 -3.62 14.20
C VAL A 214 -7.54 -4.81 13.91
N ASP A 215 -8.35 -4.73 12.84
CA ASP A 215 -9.23 -5.81 12.39
C ASP A 215 -9.52 -5.63 10.88
N ASP A 216 -9.43 -6.68 10.07
CA ASP A 216 -9.63 -6.61 8.61
C ASP A 216 -10.98 -6.03 8.21
N ARG A 217 -12.01 -6.16 9.07
CA ARG A 217 -13.32 -5.55 8.84
C ARG A 217 -13.22 -4.03 8.83
N LEU A 218 -12.26 -3.45 9.56
CA LEU A 218 -12.00 -2.01 9.60
C LEU A 218 -11.42 -1.42 8.33
N ALA A 219 -11.04 -2.26 7.35
CA ALA A 219 -10.65 -1.78 6.04
C ALA A 219 -11.80 -1.09 5.29
N PHE A 220 -13.06 -1.46 5.57
CA PHE A 220 -14.19 -1.25 4.66
C PHE A 220 -15.23 -0.23 5.13
N TYR A 221 -14.90 0.64 6.08
CA TYR A 221 -15.86 1.59 6.64
C TYR A 221 -15.99 2.83 5.76
N SER A 222 -17.23 3.33 5.63
CA SER A 222 -17.57 4.51 4.83
C SER A 222 -17.41 5.82 5.62
N TYR A 223 -17.53 5.73 6.95
CA TYR A 223 -17.48 6.89 7.83
C TYR A 223 -16.83 6.58 9.17
N PHE A 224 -15.71 7.25 9.43
CA PHE A 224 -15.00 7.24 10.70
C PHE A 224 -14.63 8.67 11.11
N ASN A 225 -14.39 8.87 12.41
CA ASN A 225 -13.76 10.07 12.93
C ASN A 225 -12.52 9.69 13.74
N SER A 226 -11.42 10.40 13.52
CA SER A 226 -10.16 10.26 14.25
C SER A 226 -9.84 11.52 15.06
N ASP A 227 -9.54 11.40 16.35
CA ASP A 227 -9.25 12.49 17.30
C ASP A 227 -10.24 13.68 17.21
N THR A 228 -11.52 13.36 16.99
CA THR A 228 -12.58 14.36 16.77
C THR A 228 -13.41 14.53 18.03
N ARG A 229 -13.87 15.75 18.32
CA ARG A 229 -14.71 16.02 19.50
C ARG A 229 -16.09 15.36 19.37
N MET A 230 -16.63 14.90 20.49
CA MET A 230 -17.95 14.27 20.57
C MET A 230 -19.06 15.16 19.98
N GLU A 231 -19.01 16.48 20.19
CA GLU A 231 -19.96 17.47 19.63
C GLU A 231 -20.04 17.50 18.09
N LYS A 232 -19.06 16.90 17.40
CA LYS A 232 -19.04 16.77 15.95
C LYS A 232 -19.43 15.38 15.44
N GLN A 233 -19.63 14.43 16.35
CA GLN A 233 -19.92 13.04 16.04
C GLN A 233 -21.37 12.66 16.38
N VAL A 234 -21.97 13.34 17.35
CA VAL A 234 -23.34 13.11 17.81
C VAL A 234 -24.07 14.43 18.08
N SER A 235 -25.40 14.39 18.09
CA SER A 235 -26.26 15.58 18.09
C SER A 235 -26.25 16.41 19.38
N ASP A 236 -26.35 15.78 20.56
CA ASP A 236 -26.40 16.46 21.86
C ASP A 236 -25.62 15.67 22.94
N PRO A 237 -24.28 15.71 22.91
CA PRO A 237 -23.46 14.97 23.87
C PRO A 237 -23.41 15.64 25.24
N THR A 238 -23.42 14.81 26.28
CA THR A 238 -23.18 15.19 27.67
C THR A 238 -21.73 15.62 27.92
N HIS A 239 -20.76 15.08 27.17
CA HIS A 239 -19.34 15.45 27.25
C HIS A 239 -18.82 15.92 25.88
N PRO A 240 -19.23 17.11 25.41
CA PRO A 240 -18.97 17.58 24.03
C PRO A 240 -17.48 17.70 23.67
N LYS A 241 -16.61 17.86 24.68
CA LYS A 241 -15.16 18.05 24.51
C LYS A 241 -14.38 16.74 24.49
N ASP A 242 -14.99 15.62 24.87
CA ASP A 242 -14.34 14.32 24.85
C ASP A 242 -14.00 13.93 23.40
N ARG A 243 -12.92 13.16 23.24
CA ARG A 243 -12.38 12.77 21.93
C ARG A 243 -12.06 11.28 21.97
N PRO A 244 -12.94 10.43 21.43
CA PRO A 244 -12.56 9.07 21.06
C PRO A 244 -11.43 9.12 20.04
N ASP A 245 -10.44 8.23 20.18
CA ASP A 245 -9.32 8.20 19.26
C ASP A 245 -9.79 7.83 17.86
N VAL A 246 -10.57 6.75 17.72
CA VAL A 246 -11.32 6.44 16.50
C VAL A 246 -12.74 6.02 16.85
N SER A 247 -13.71 6.58 16.13
CA SER A 247 -15.12 6.18 16.18
C SER A 247 -15.60 5.82 14.79
N ILE A 248 -16.39 4.76 14.68
CA ILE A 248 -16.86 4.26 13.39
C ILE A 248 -18.31 3.82 13.50
N PHE A 249 -19.18 4.48 12.73
CA PHE A 249 -20.63 4.36 12.88
C PHE A 249 -21.30 3.48 11.82
N ASP A 250 -20.64 3.24 10.68
CA ASP A 250 -21.23 2.51 9.55
C ASP A 250 -20.24 1.74 8.66
N LEU A 251 -20.56 0.46 8.38
CA LEU A 251 -19.84 -0.46 7.51
C LEU A 251 -20.33 -0.29 6.06
N GLY A 252 -19.75 0.66 5.32
CA GLY A 252 -20.16 0.96 3.95
C GLY A 252 -19.12 0.62 2.90
N LEU A 253 -19.24 -0.56 2.29
CA LEU A 253 -18.58 -0.89 1.03
C LEU A 253 -19.34 -0.29 -0.16
N GLY A 254 -19.69 1.00 -0.17
CA GLY A 254 -20.36 1.66 -1.32
C GLY A 254 -21.71 1.06 -1.78
N PHE A 255 -22.18 0.00 -1.14
CA PHE A 255 -23.56 -0.43 -1.15
C PHE A 255 -24.24 0.34 -0.03
N GLU A 256 -25.38 0.96 -0.32
CA GLU A 256 -26.32 1.41 0.70
C GLU A 256 -26.76 0.18 1.49
N ASN A 257 -25.94 -0.24 2.46
CA ASN A 257 -26.37 -1.16 3.48
C ASN A 257 -27.31 -0.35 4.36
N GLU A 258 -28.61 -0.44 4.06
CA GLU A 258 -29.67 -0.03 4.99
C GLU A 258 -29.59 -0.82 6.32
N ASP A 259 -28.76 -1.87 6.36
CA ASP A 259 -28.55 -2.75 7.51
C ASP A 259 -27.70 -2.09 8.61
N LYS A 260 -28.37 -1.24 9.39
CA LYS A 260 -27.86 -0.64 10.64
C LYS A 260 -27.62 -1.66 11.75
N SER A 261 -27.71 -2.98 11.52
CA SER A 261 -27.44 -4.00 12.53
C SER A 261 -25.97 -4.12 12.94
N SER A 262 -25.06 -3.48 12.19
CA SER A 262 -23.64 -3.46 12.48
C SER A 262 -23.32 -2.71 13.78
N PRO A 263 -22.40 -3.22 14.62
CA PRO A 263 -22.00 -2.54 15.85
C PRO A 263 -21.25 -1.24 15.55
N ILE A 264 -21.45 -0.24 16.39
CA ILE A 264 -20.61 0.97 16.39
C ILE A 264 -19.25 0.59 16.96
N THR A 265 -18.18 0.93 16.25
CA THR A 265 -16.81 0.58 16.68
C THR A 265 -16.11 1.78 17.29
N ILE A 266 -15.45 1.58 18.42
CA ILE A 266 -14.54 2.54 19.03
C ILE A 266 -13.16 1.89 19.12
N VAL A 267 -12.13 2.58 18.64
CA VAL A 267 -10.73 2.19 18.90
C VAL A 267 -10.15 3.23 19.83
N GLU A 268 -9.57 2.79 20.94
CA GLU A 268 -8.93 3.63 21.94
C GLU A 268 -7.49 3.19 22.11
N PHE A 269 -6.55 4.08 21.82
CA PHE A 269 -5.13 3.86 22.01
C PHE A 269 -4.72 4.32 23.41
N LYS A 270 -3.74 3.62 23.96
CA LYS A 270 -3.02 4.08 25.15
C LYS A 270 -1.55 3.91 24.92
N ARG A 271 -0.78 4.90 25.35
CA ARG A 271 0.67 4.85 25.27
C ARG A 271 1.24 3.50 25.79
N PRO A 272 2.13 2.86 25.01
CA PRO A 272 2.85 1.68 25.47
C PRO A 272 3.73 1.97 26.69
N LYS A 273 4.05 0.91 27.45
CA LYS A 273 5.00 0.89 28.57
C LYS A 273 4.61 1.78 29.76
N ILE A 274 3.35 2.22 29.86
CA ILE A 274 2.80 2.92 31.02
C ILE A 274 2.02 1.96 31.92
N ASP A 275 2.41 1.88 33.20
CA ASP A 275 1.70 1.12 34.24
C ASP A 275 1.19 2.03 35.37
N ASN A 276 0.26 2.93 35.06
CA ASN A 276 -0.29 3.92 36.00
C ASN A 276 -1.83 3.92 36.11
N TYR A 277 -2.48 2.90 35.57
CA TYR A 277 -3.95 2.82 35.58
C TYR A 277 -4.54 2.69 36.99
N THR A 278 -5.72 3.29 37.17
CA THR A 278 -6.55 3.18 38.38
C THR A 278 -8.00 2.87 37.98
N LEU A 279 -8.86 2.52 38.93
CA LEU A 279 -10.29 2.28 38.65
C LEU A 279 -11.00 3.53 38.10
N GLU A 280 -10.56 4.72 38.50
CA GLU A 280 -11.09 6.00 38.01
C GLU A 280 -10.51 6.38 36.64
N LYS A 281 -9.22 6.08 36.41
CA LYS A 281 -8.50 6.46 35.18
C LYS A 281 -7.91 5.23 34.50
N ASN A 282 -8.68 4.68 33.56
CA ASN A 282 -8.29 3.55 32.73
C ASN A 282 -9.08 3.53 31.40
N PRO A 283 -8.58 2.83 30.37
CA PRO A 283 -9.24 2.82 29.06
C PRO A 283 -10.62 2.13 29.06
N ILE A 284 -10.90 1.20 29.97
CA ILE A 284 -12.19 0.49 30.03
C ILE A 284 -13.30 1.44 30.48
N THR A 285 -13.07 2.19 31.56
CA THR A 285 -13.99 3.23 32.02
C THR A 285 -14.15 4.32 30.95
N GLN A 286 -13.08 4.66 30.24
CA GLN A 286 -13.10 5.68 29.19
C GLN A 286 -13.99 5.28 28.01
N VAL A 287 -13.84 4.07 27.46
CA VAL A 287 -14.71 3.61 26.35
C VAL A 287 -16.17 3.45 26.80
N ARG A 288 -16.42 2.97 28.02
CA ARG A 288 -17.78 2.92 28.60
C ARG A 288 -18.43 4.30 28.65
N LYS A 289 -17.66 5.32 29.07
CA LYS A 289 -18.13 6.72 29.11
C LYS A 289 -18.50 7.22 27.71
N TYR A 290 -17.69 6.93 26.70
CA TYR A 290 -18.01 7.30 25.32
C TYR A 290 -19.28 6.63 24.82
N VAL A 291 -19.44 5.33 25.06
CA VAL A 291 -20.66 4.60 24.68
C VAL A 291 -21.90 5.17 25.37
N GLU A 292 -21.83 5.44 26.68
CA GLU A 292 -22.94 6.08 27.38
C GLU A 292 -23.29 7.46 26.80
N ASP A 293 -22.29 8.27 26.47
CA ASP A 293 -22.51 9.60 25.92
C ASP A 293 -23.16 9.54 24.53
N MET A 294 -22.62 8.68 23.67
CA MET A 294 -23.19 8.40 22.35
C MET A 294 -24.62 7.88 22.46
N ARG A 295 -24.92 6.98 23.39
CA ARG A 295 -26.30 6.50 23.62
C ARG A 295 -27.24 7.60 24.11
N LYS A 296 -26.81 8.39 25.09
CA LYS A 296 -27.63 9.48 25.63
C LYS A 296 -27.96 10.52 24.56
N SER A 297 -27.04 10.78 23.64
CA SER A 297 -27.28 11.67 22.49
C SER A 297 -28.31 11.11 21.50
N GLY A 298 -28.43 9.78 21.40
CA GLY A 298 -29.44 9.08 20.61
C GLY A 298 -29.22 9.05 19.09
N GLU A 299 -28.30 9.85 18.54
CA GLU A 299 -28.06 9.93 17.09
C GLU A 299 -26.61 10.29 16.76
N ALA A 300 -26.00 9.50 15.87
CA ALA A 300 -24.73 9.83 15.24
C ALA A 300 -24.95 10.76 14.05
N ILE A 301 -24.10 11.77 13.91
CA ILE A 301 -24.15 12.77 12.86
C ILE A 301 -22.79 12.89 12.16
N LYS A 302 -22.82 13.38 10.92
CA LYS A 302 -21.61 13.82 10.20
C LYS A 302 -21.17 15.20 10.68
N TYR A 303 -19.98 15.62 10.27
CA TYR A 303 -19.41 16.94 10.57
C TYR A 303 -20.29 18.12 10.12
N ASP A 304 -21.13 17.91 9.09
CA ASP A 304 -22.08 18.90 8.55
C ASP A 304 -23.46 18.85 9.23
N GLY A 305 -23.63 17.98 10.22
CA GLY A 305 -24.88 17.78 10.96
C GLY A 305 -25.83 16.76 10.32
N THR A 306 -25.47 16.14 9.19
CA THR A 306 -26.32 15.13 8.54
C THR A 306 -26.42 13.88 9.43
N PRO A 307 -27.62 13.39 9.75
CA PRO A 307 -27.78 12.15 10.51
C PRO A 307 -27.18 10.95 9.78
N ILE A 308 -26.47 10.10 10.52
CA ILE A 308 -25.93 8.82 10.04
C ILE A 308 -26.86 7.68 10.46
N ARG A 309 -27.07 7.56 11.78
CA ARG A 309 -27.89 6.49 12.38
C ARG A 309 -28.36 6.85 13.78
N SER A 310 -29.47 6.26 14.19
CA SER A 310 -29.89 6.23 15.59
C SER A 310 -28.95 5.35 16.42
N ILE A 311 -28.81 5.72 17.70
CA ILE A 311 -28.07 4.98 18.71
C ILE A 311 -29.03 4.63 19.85
N GLU A 312 -29.61 3.45 19.77
CA GLU A 312 -30.54 2.91 20.76
C GLU A 312 -29.81 2.25 21.94
N GLU A 313 -30.52 2.02 23.05
CA GLU A 313 -29.95 1.34 24.24
C GLU A 313 -29.42 -0.08 23.93
N THR A 314 -30.06 -0.75 22.96
CA THR A 314 -29.67 -2.09 22.49
C THR A 314 -28.61 -2.06 21.39
N THR A 315 -28.20 -0.87 20.91
CA THR A 315 -27.20 -0.76 19.84
C THR A 315 -25.87 -1.34 20.33
N PRO A 316 -25.36 -2.40 19.68
CA PRO A 316 -24.14 -3.04 20.13
C PRO A 316 -22.92 -2.17 19.80
N PHE A 317 -21.95 -2.18 20.70
CA PHE A 317 -20.65 -1.55 20.47
C PHE A 317 -19.53 -2.58 20.46
N MET A 318 -18.55 -2.36 19.58
CA MET A 318 -17.28 -3.07 19.53
C MET A 318 -16.18 -2.10 19.96
N CYS A 319 -15.51 -2.34 21.08
CA CYS A 319 -14.46 -1.47 21.59
C CYS A 319 -13.11 -2.20 21.54
N HIS A 320 -12.20 -1.70 20.72
CA HIS A 320 -10.80 -2.15 20.71
C HIS A 320 -9.97 -1.19 21.56
N ILE A 321 -9.46 -1.68 22.68
CA ILE A 321 -8.50 -0.95 23.52
C ILE A 321 -7.10 -1.45 23.16
N ILE A 322 -6.28 -0.58 22.63
CA ILE A 322 -4.90 -0.88 22.24
C ILE A 322 -3.98 -0.32 23.31
N ALA A 323 -3.65 -1.17 24.28
CA ALA A 323 -2.90 -0.81 25.47
C ALA A 323 -2.01 -1.99 25.94
N ASP A 324 -0.83 -1.68 26.47
CA ASP A 324 0.02 -2.70 27.08
C ASP A 324 -0.67 -3.32 28.31
N ILE A 325 -0.64 -4.65 28.40
CA ILE A 325 -1.35 -5.39 29.44
C ILE A 325 -0.48 -5.50 30.69
N THR A 326 -0.38 -4.38 31.39
CA THR A 326 0.40 -4.21 32.60
C THR A 326 -0.29 -4.80 33.84
N PRO A 327 0.42 -4.99 34.96
CA PRO A 327 -0.19 -5.41 36.23
C PRO A 327 -1.39 -4.54 36.65
N LYS A 328 -1.30 -3.20 36.61
CA LYS A 328 -2.44 -2.36 37.01
C LYS A 328 -3.60 -2.44 36.04
N LEU A 329 -3.36 -2.59 34.73
CA LEU A 329 -4.46 -2.80 33.78
C LEU A 329 -5.17 -4.14 34.06
N ARG A 330 -4.43 -5.19 34.41
CA ARG A 330 -5.01 -6.49 34.81
C ARG A 330 -5.85 -6.37 36.09
N ASP A 331 -5.41 -5.59 37.07
CA ASP A 331 -6.18 -5.32 38.29
C ASP A 331 -7.49 -4.59 37.97
N VAL A 332 -7.44 -3.58 37.11
CA VAL A 332 -8.63 -2.87 36.61
C VAL A 332 -9.57 -3.83 35.88
N MET A 333 -9.04 -4.64 34.96
CA MET A 333 -9.84 -5.63 34.21
C MET A 333 -10.56 -6.57 35.17
N LYS A 334 -9.87 -7.08 36.19
CA LYS A 334 -10.43 -7.99 37.20
C LYS A 334 -11.53 -7.32 38.04
N ALA A 335 -11.40 -6.02 38.33
CA ALA A 335 -12.37 -5.27 39.11
C ALA A 335 -13.61 -4.86 38.30
N LEU A 336 -13.43 -4.56 37.00
CA LEU A 336 -14.47 -3.96 36.17
C LEU A 336 -15.20 -4.97 35.27
N GLY A 337 -14.71 -6.20 35.10
CA GLY A 337 -15.37 -7.19 34.27
C GLY A 337 -14.73 -8.59 34.28
N ASN A 338 -15.38 -9.51 33.59
CA ASN A 338 -14.87 -10.87 33.40
C ASN A 338 -14.10 -10.92 32.08
N PHE A 339 -12.85 -10.45 32.08
CA PHE A 339 -11.98 -10.53 30.92
C PHE A 339 -11.37 -11.91 30.77
N HIS A 340 -11.51 -12.49 29.58
CA HIS A 340 -10.97 -13.78 29.22
C HIS A 340 -9.82 -13.60 28.24
N ARG A 341 -8.75 -14.37 28.42
CA ARG A 341 -7.60 -14.34 27.51
C ARG A 341 -7.90 -15.18 26.27
N LYS A 342 -7.67 -14.61 25.09
CA LYS A 342 -7.78 -15.32 23.81
C LYS A 342 -6.62 -16.32 23.69
N ALA A 343 -6.96 -17.57 23.35
CA ALA A 343 -5.98 -18.66 23.27
C ALA A 343 -4.80 -18.30 22.35
N GLY A 344 -3.58 -18.58 22.80
CA GLY A 344 -2.36 -18.37 22.01
C GLY A 344 -1.95 -16.91 21.79
N SER A 345 -2.61 -15.93 22.42
CA SER A 345 -2.27 -14.50 22.30
C SER A 345 -2.14 -13.86 23.68
N ASN A 346 -1.63 -12.62 23.78
CA ASN A 346 -1.78 -11.84 25.00
C ASN A 346 -3.06 -10.99 24.99
N THR A 347 -3.90 -11.06 23.95
CA THR A 347 -5.19 -10.36 23.88
C THR A 347 -6.22 -10.88 24.89
N TYR A 348 -7.00 -9.97 25.44
CA TYR A 348 -8.13 -10.26 26.32
C TYR A 348 -9.43 -9.73 25.72
N TYR A 349 -10.56 -10.34 26.05
CA TYR A 349 -11.87 -9.86 25.64
C TYR A 349 -12.90 -10.03 26.74
N SER A 350 -13.97 -9.23 26.70
CA SER A 350 -15.12 -9.36 27.58
C SER A 350 -16.38 -8.86 26.89
N TRP A 351 -17.51 -9.52 27.17
CA TRP A 351 -18.83 -8.97 26.87
C TRP A 351 -19.38 -8.32 28.12
N ASP A 352 -19.67 -7.02 28.03
CA ASP A 352 -20.31 -6.24 29.06
C ASP A 352 -21.80 -6.07 28.75
N ALA A 353 -22.63 -6.90 29.36
CA ALA A 353 -24.07 -6.90 29.14
C ALA A 353 -24.75 -5.62 29.65
N SER A 354 -24.20 -4.96 30.69
CA SER A 354 -24.79 -3.73 31.23
C SER A 354 -24.67 -2.56 30.27
N TYR A 355 -23.64 -2.58 29.42
CA TYR A 355 -23.42 -1.56 28.41
C TYR A 355 -23.65 -2.09 26.99
N SER A 356 -24.03 -3.36 26.78
CA SER A 356 -24.07 -4.00 25.45
C SER A 356 -22.79 -3.73 24.61
N ILE A 357 -21.62 -3.84 25.25
CA ILE A 357 -20.31 -3.61 24.62
C ILE A 357 -19.52 -4.91 24.59
N PHE A 358 -18.95 -5.24 23.44
CA PHE A 358 -17.84 -6.18 23.35
C PHE A 358 -16.51 -5.43 23.43
N ILE A 359 -15.69 -5.72 24.42
CA ILE A 359 -14.39 -5.06 24.63
C ILE A 359 -13.28 -6.07 24.31
N GLU A 360 -12.35 -5.70 23.43
CA GLU A 360 -11.09 -6.41 23.20
C GLU A 360 -9.92 -5.53 23.64
N VAL A 361 -9.00 -6.07 24.44
CA VAL A 361 -7.79 -5.39 24.94
C VAL A 361 -6.56 -6.11 24.41
N SER A 362 -5.75 -5.41 23.62
CA SER A 362 -4.54 -5.93 22.99
C SER A 362 -3.42 -4.91 23.08
N SER A 363 -2.15 -5.31 23.21
CA SER A 363 -1.05 -4.36 23.03
C SER A 363 -0.85 -4.01 21.55
N PHE A 364 -0.15 -2.92 21.25
CA PHE A 364 0.25 -2.64 19.85
C PHE A 364 1.05 -3.80 19.23
N LYS A 365 1.86 -4.49 20.04
CA LYS A 365 2.59 -5.68 19.60
C LYS A 365 1.65 -6.84 19.24
N ASP A 366 0.64 -7.11 20.07
CA ASP A 366 -0.35 -8.16 19.78
C ASP A 366 -1.13 -7.85 18.49
N VAL A 367 -1.51 -6.59 18.30
CA VAL A 367 -2.18 -6.12 17.09
C VAL A 367 -1.29 -6.30 15.85
N LEU A 368 -0.01 -5.91 15.92
CA LEU A 368 0.97 -6.12 14.85
C LEU A 368 1.15 -7.61 14.52
N GLU A 369 1.35 -8.47 15.52
CA GLU A 369 1.51 -9.92 15.32
C GLU A 369 0.24 -10.54 14.69
N SER A 370 -0.94 -10.11 15.14
CA SER A 370 -2.21 -10.53 14.54
C SER A 370 -2.31 -10.08 13.08
N ALA A 371 -2.00 -8.83 12.76
CA ALA A 371 -2.02 -8.30 11.41
C ALA A 371 -1.04 -9.05 10.48
N LYS A 372 0.19 -9.30 10.93
CA LYS A 372 1.17 -10.12 10.20
C LYS A 372 0.64 -11.54 9.96
N SER A 373 0.04 -12.17 10.97
CA SER A 373 -0.55 -13.52 10.85
C SER A 373 -1.71 -13.56 9.85
N ARG A 374 -2.62 -12.59 9.88
CA ARG A 374 -3.75 -12.47 8.93
C ARG A 374 -3.28 -12.27 7.49
N ASN A 375 -2.18 -11.55 7.28
CA ASN A 375 -1.65 -11.27 5.94
C ASN A 375 -0.62 -12.31 5.44
N ARG A 376 -0.17 -13.24 6.30
CA ARG A 376 0.87 -14.23 5.98
C ARG A 376 0.58 -15.04 4.72
N ALA A 377 -0.64 -15.55 4.57
CA ALA A 377 -1.01 -16.36 3.41
C ALA A 377 -0.92 -15.56 2.09
N PHE A 378 -1.17 -14.24 2.15
CA PHE A 378 -1.01 -13.36 0.99
C PHE A 378 0.46 -13.11 0.68
N PHE A 379 1.31 -12.88 1.70
CA PHE A 379 2.76 -12.71 1.54
C PHE A 379 3.41 -13.95 0.91
N GLU A 380 3.08 -15.14 1.44
CA GLU A 380 3.59 -16.42 0.92
C GLU A 380 3.15 -16.65 -0.53
N ARG A 381 1.90 -16.31 -0.87
CA ARG A 381 1.36 -16.51 -2.22
C ARG A 381 2.03 -15.66 -3.29
N ILE A 382 2.61 -14.53 -2.93
CA ILE A 382 3.31 -13.64 -3.87
C ILE A 382 4.83 -13.67 -3.70
N GLY A 383 5.36 -14.63 -2.92
CA GLY A 383 6.80 -14.88 -2.81
C GLY A 383 7.58 -13.94 -1.91
N ILE A 384 6.91 -13.22 -1.00
CA ILE A 384 7.57 -12.31 -0.06
C ILE A 384 7.86 -13.03 1.25
N SER A 385 9.09 -12.94 1.76
CA SER A 385 9.42 -13.42 3.09
C SER A 385 8.71 -12.59 4.17
N VAL A 386 8.05 -13.27 5.11
CA VAL A 386 7.33 -12.66 6.26
C VAL A 386 8.28 -11.93 7.18
#